data_AF-A0A350CG85-F1
#
_entry.id   AF-A0A350CG85-F1
#
_cell.length_a   1.000
_cell.length_b   1.000
_cell.length_c   1.000
_cell.angle_alpha   90.00
_cell.angle_beta   90.00
_cell.angle_gamma   90.00
#
_symmetry.space_group_name_H-M   'P 1'
#
loop_
_entity.id
_entity.type
_entity.pdbx_description
1 polymer ?
#
loop_
_entity_poly.entity_id
_entity_poly.type
_entity_poly.pdbx_seq_one_letter_code
_entity_poly.pdbx_strand_id
1 'polypeptide(L)'
;MSTPPLDREEYVEQEYFFRVYRERLLESVPSQEILQTIHEELLATTRLPLAIDFLRAEILHHGRISGAMTRLAHYFAPFQAFVIRCSEEDESRFEQLTALRILELEARYRARSPGMAGLFIYQLECIARNRLGYTDGLKAMSDDPLYSDDWR
;
A
#
# COMPACT_ATOMS: atom_id res chain seq x y z
N MET A 1 0.60 -1.00 21.10
CA MET A 1 0.47 -2.45 20.88
C MET A 1 0.65 -2.66 19.39
N SER A 2 1.69 -3.37 18.98
CA SER A 2 2.00 -3.56 17.55
C SER A 2 0.96 -4.49 16.93
N THR A 3 0.38 -4.09 15.80
CA THR A 3 -0.60 -4.91 15.08
C THR A 3 0.12 -6.18 14.59
N PRO A 4 -0.46 -7.38 14.75
CA PRO A 4 0.13 -8.57 14.15
C PRO A 4 0.17 -8.46 12.62
N PRO A 5 1.12 -9.13 11.95
CA PRO A 5 1.11 -9.23 10.49
C PRO A 5 -0.18 -9.89 10.00
N LEU A 6 -0.58 -9.55 8.77
CA LEU A 6 -1.78 -10.12 8.15
C LEU A 6 -1.56 -11.58 7.74
N ASP A 7 -2.66 -12.28 7.56
CA ASP A 7 -2.65 -13.63 6.98
C ASP A 7 -2.21 -13.57 5.51
N ARG A 8 -1.63 -14.67 5.03
CA ARG A 8 -1.13 -14.78 3.66
C ARG A 8 -2.17 -14.41 2.61
N GLU A 9 -3.42 -14.82 2.80
CA GLU A 9 -4.52 -14.56 1.85
C GLU A 9 -4.75 -13.06 1.66
N GLU A 10 -4.63 -12.26 2.73
CA GLU A 10 -4.76 -10.81 2.65
C GLU A 10 -3.64 -10.19 1.78
N TYR A 11 -2.41 -10.69 1.89
CA TYR A 11 -1.32 -10.20 1.05
C TYR A 11 -1.46 -10.61 -0.42
N VAL A 12 -2.06 -11.78 -0.69
CA VAL A 12 -2.38 -12.20 -2.07
C VAL A 12 -3.43 -11.26 -2.67
N GLU A 13 -4.48 -10.93 -1.92
CA GLU A 13 -5.50 -9.99 -2.39
C GLU A 13 -4.95 -8.56 -2.51
N GLN A 14 -4.05 -8.12 -1.62
CA GLN A 14 -3.35 -6.83 -1.76
C GLN A 14 -2.52 -6.79 -3.05
N GLU A 15 -1.78 -7.85 -3.37
CA GLU A 15 -1.02 -7.95 -4.62
C GLU A 15 -1.97 -7.80 -5.83
N TYR A 16 -3.08 -8.54 -5.82
CA TYR A 16 -4.10 -8.45 -6.85
C TYR A 16 -4.64 -7.03 -6.98
N PHE A 17 -5.03 -6.40 -5.88
CA PHE A 17 -5.56 -5.04 -5.83
C PHE A 17 -4.58 -4.03 -6.44
N PHE A 18 -3.33 -3.98 -5.99
CA PHE A 18 -2.37 -3.01 -6.51
C PHE A 18 -2.06 -3.24 -8.00
N ARG A 19 -2.01 -4.50 -8.44
CA ARG A 19 -1.80 -4.84 -9.85
C ARG A 19 -2.96 -4.37 -10.72
N VAL A 20 -4.20 -4.75 -10.38
CA VAL A 20 -5.39 -4.40 -11.17
C VAL A 20 -5.65 -2.90 -11.12
N TYR A 21 -5.43 -2.26 -9.97
CA TYR A 21 -5.56 -0.82 -9.84
C TYR A 21 -4.60 -0.08 -10.77
N ARG A 22 -3.34 -0.54 -10.86
CA ARG A 22 -2.35 -0.01 -11.81
C ARG A 22 -2.72 -0.27 -13.27
N GLU A 23 -3.18 -1.48 -13.60
CA GLU A 23 -3.58 -1.86 -14.96
C GLU A 23 -4.73 -0.97 -15.46
N ARG A 24 -5.78 -0.79 -14.65
CA ARG A 24 -6.94 0.05 -15.03
C ARG A 24 -6.61 1.54 -15.06
N LEU A 25 -5.68 2.00 -14.21
CA LEU A 25 -5.22 3.39 -14.26
C LEU A 25 -4.48 3.69 -15.59
N LEU A 26 -3.73 2.73 -16.13
CA LEU A 26 -3.12 2.84 -17.47
C LEU A 26 -4.17 2.91 -18.58
N GLU A 27 -5.30 2.26 -18.39
CA GLU A 27 -6.47 2.33 -19.29
C GLU A 27 -7.28 3.62 -19.10
N SER A 28 -6.78 4.57 -18.29
CA SER A 28 -7.43 5.85 -18.00
C SER A 28 -8.80 5.72 -17.30
N VAL A 29 -9.04 4.60 -16.60
CA VAL A 29 -10.23 4.43 -15.77
C VAL A 29 -10.08 5.31 -14.50
N PRO A 30 -11.11 6.05 -14.08
CA PRO A 30 -11.06 6.85 -12.86
C PRO A 30 -10.87 6.00 -11.61
N SER A 31 -10.00 6.41 -10.69
CA SER A 31 -9.70 5.70 -9.44
C SER A 31 -10.94 5.29 -8.63
N GLN A 32 -12.00 6.10 -8.63
CA GLN A 32 -13.26 5.79 -7.93
C GLN A 32 -13.97 4.57 -8.53
N GLU A 33 -14.01 4.51 -9.86
CA GLU A 33 -14.60 3.40 -10.62
C GLU A 33 -13.72 2.14 -10.51
N ILE A 34 -12.39 2.30 -10.53
CA ILE A 34 -11.46 1.20 -10.27
C ILE A 34 -11.73 0.58 -8.89
N LEU A 35 -11.86 1.39 -7.83
CA LEU A 35 -12.12 0.87 -6.48
C LEU A 35 -13.46 0.13 -6.40
N GLN A 36 -14.50 0.65 -7.05
CA GLN A 36 -15.80 -0.02 -7.09
C GLN A 36 -15.74 -1.37 -7.81
N THR A 37 -15.10 -1.40 -8.97
CA THR A 37 -15.02 -2.63 -9.79
C THR A 37 -14.14 -3.69 -9.12
N ILE A 38 -13.01 -3.32 -8.51
CA ILE A 38 -12.17 -4.28 -7.79
C ILE A 38 -12.91 -4.84 -6.57
N HIS A 39 -13.69 -4.04 -5.84
CA HIS A 39 -14.48 -4.53 -4.71
C HIS A 39 -15.37 -5.73 -5.09
N GLU A 40 -15.96 -5.72 -6.29
CA GLU A 40 -16.82 -6.80 -6.80
C GLU A 40 -16.05 -8.07 -7.21
N GLU A 41 -14.73 -7.97 -7.41
CA GLU A 41 -13.85 -9.04 -7.90
C GLU A 41 -13.10 -9.79 -6.80
N LEU A 42 -13.00 -9.18 -5.61
CA LEU A 42 -12.21 -9.71 -4.50
C LEU A 42 -12.87 -10.88 -3.77
N LEU A 43 -12.04 -11.67 -3.09
CA LEU A 43 -12.51 -12.74 -2.22
C LEU A 43 -13.26 -12.18 -1.00
N ALA A 44 -14.54 -12.54 -0.89
CA ALA A 44 -15.40 -12.16 0.24
C ALA A 44 -14.95 -12.70 1.61
N THR A 45 -13.99 -13.63 1.64
CA THR A 45 -13.40 -14.19 2.87
C THR A 45 -12.31 -13.31 3.48
N THR A 46 -11.81 -12.32 2.73
CA THR A 46 -10.77 -11.38 3.20
C THR A 46 -11.38 -10.08 3.71
N ARG A 47 -10.59 -9.27 4.41
CA ARG A 47 -11.00 -7.94 4.88
C ARG A 47 -10.80 -6.84 3.83
N LEU A 48 -10.14 -7.15 2.71
CA LEU A 48 -9.85 -6.16 1.67
C LEU A 48 -11.10 -5.46 1.10
N PRO A 49 -12.24 -6.12 0.84
CA PRO A 49 -13.43 -5.45 0.34
C PRO A 49 -13.88 -4.29 1.25
N LEU A 50 -13.89 -4.52 2.58
CA LEU A 50 -14.23 -3.49 3.57
C LEU A 50 -13.24 -2.33 3.57
N ALA A 51 -11.95 -2.64 3.41
CA ALA A 51 -10.92 -1.62 3.28
C ALA A 51 -11.11 -0.79 2.00
N ILE A 52 -11.43 -1.42 0.87
CA ILE A 52 -11.68 -0.74 -0.41
C ILE A 52 -12.92 0.16 -0.35
N ASP A 53 -14.00 -0.26 0.29
CA ASP A 53 -15.18 0.59 0.51
C ASP A 53 -14.80 1.87 1.27
N PHE A 54 -13.94 1.75 2.29
CA PHE A 54 -13.45 2.89 3.04
C PHE A 54 -12.52 3.78 2.19
N LEU A 55 -11.61 3.20 1.39
CA LEU A 55 -10.79 3.95 0.43
C LEU A 55 -11.67 4.71 -0.59
N ARG A 56 -12.75 4.08 -1.07
CA ARG A 56 -13.69 4.68 -2.03
C ARG A 56 -14.44 5.85 -1.41
N ALA A 57 -14.88 5.74 -0.16
CA ALA A 57 -15.49 6.85 0.56
C ALA A 57 -14.49 8.02 0.71
N GLU A 58 -13.25 7.74 1.09
CA GLU A 58 -12.24 8.78 1.32
C GLU A 58 -11.87 9.53 0.02
N ILE A 59 -11.66 8.82 -1.09
CA ILE A 59 -11.35 9.47 -2.36
C ILE A 59 -12.52 10.32 -2.88
N LEU A 60 -13.77 9.93 -2.61
CA LEU A 60 -14.95 10.72 -2.97
C LEU A 60 -15.08 12.00 -2.13
N HIS A 61 -14.56 12.01 -0.90
CA HIS A 61 -14.62 13.15 0.00
C HIS A 61 -13.40 14.07 -0.08
N HIS A 62 -12.20 13.51 -0.23
CA HIS A 62 -10.93 14.22 -0.10
C HIS A 62 -10.06 14.17 -1.37
N GLY A 63 -10.45 13.38 -2.38
CA GLY A 63 -9.70 13.24 -3.64
C GLY A 63 -8.42 12.39 -3.53
N ARG A 64 -8.14 11.81 -2.36
CA ARG A 64 -6.91 11.06 -2.05
C ARG A 64 -7.25 9.80 -1.25
N ILE A 65 -6.48 8.72 -1.43
CA ILE A 65 -6.63 7.45 -0.70
C ILE A 65 -5.59 7.26 0.40
N SER A 66 -4.45 7.98 0.39
CA SER A 66 -3.41 7.83 1.42
C SER A 66 -3.91 8.09 2.84
N GLY A 67 -4.83 9.04 3.01
CA GLY A 67 -5.47 9.34 4.30
C GLY A 67 -6.21 8.12 4.86
N ALA A 68 -7.01 7.46 4.02
CA ALA A 68 -7.70 6.24 4.42
C ALA A 68 -6.75 5.07 4.68
N MET A 69 -5.72 4.88 3.85
CA MET A 69 -4.70 3.86 4.11
C MET A 69 -4.00 4.06 5.46
N THR A 70 -3.70 5.31 5.82
CA THR A 70 -3.10 5.66 7.12
C THR A 70 -4.02 5.32 8.29
N ARG A 71 -5.33 5.57 8.14
CA ARG A 71 -6.34 5.24 9.17
C ARG A 71 -6.57 3.73 9.28
N LEU A 72 -6.35 3.01 8.20
CA LEU A 72 -6.38 1.55 8.13
C LEU A 72 -5.00 0.92 8.39
N ALA A 73 -4.21 1.47 9.33
CA ALA A 73 -2.88 0.96 9.69
C ALA A 73 -2.86 -0.50 10.19
N HIS A 74 -4.03 -1.05 10.55
CA HIS A 74 -4.19 -2.46 10.90
C HIS A 74 -4.28 -3.38 9.67
N TYR A 75 -4.41 -2.80 8.46
CA TYR A 75 -4.57 -3.49 7.20
C TYR A 75 -3.46 -3.11 6.20
N PHE A 76 -3.26 -1.81 5.97
CA PHE A 76 -2.15 -1.33 5.17
C PHE A 76 -0.96 -1.01 6.08
N ALA A 77 0.22 -1.51 5.74
CA ALA A 77 1.42 -1.17 6.47
C ALA A 77 1.70 0.35 6.32
N PRO A 78 2.28 1.01 7.34
CA PRO A 78 2.54 2.45 7.28
C PRO A 78 3.40 2.85 6.07
N PHE A 79 4.36 2.01 5.68
CA PHE A 79 5.13 2.18 4.45
C PHE A 79 4.25 2.21 3.19
N GLN A 80 3.23 1.36 3.09
CA GLN A 80 2.32 1.34 1.93
C GLN A 80 1.53 2.64 1.81
N ALA A 81 1.02 3.17 2.94
CA ALA A 81 0.34 4.45 2.99
C ALA A 81 1.27 5.63 2.65
N PHE A 82 2.53 5.57 3.13
CA PHE A 82 3.56 6.55 2.81
C PHE A 82 3.88 6.62 1.32
N VAL A 83 4.05 5.47 0.66
CA VAL A 83 4.33 5.40 -0.78
C VAL A 83 3.20 6.02 -1.59
N ILE A 84 1.93 5.71 -1.28
CA ILE A 84 0.80 6.35 -1.96
C ILE A 84 0.77 7.86 -1.69
N ARG A 85 0.96 8.30 -0.44
CA ARG A 85 1.01 9.73 -0.09
C ARG A 85 2.01 10.48 -0.96
N CYS A 86 3.23 9.94 -1.10
CA CYS A 86 4.27 10.55 -1.93
C CYS A 86 3.85 10.72 -3.39
N SER A 87 2.94 9.87 -3.90
CA SER A 87 2.43 9.97 -5.28
C SER A 87 1.22 10.90 -5.43
N GLU A 88 0.57 11.27 -4.33
CA GLU A 88 -0.61 12.14 -4.30
C GLU A 88 -0.26 13.60 -3.98
N GLU A 89 0.99 13.88 -3.61
CA GLU A 89 1.49 15.24 -3.36
C GLU A 89 1.60 16.03 -4.68
N ASP A 90 1.06 17.25 -4.70
CA ASP A 90 0.83 18.02 -5.94
C ASP A 90 2.13 18.42 -6.67
N GLU A 91 3.24 18.57 -5.93
CA GLU A 91 4.57 18.90 -6.49
C GLU A 91 5.44 17.65 -6.72
N SER A 92 4.88 16.45 -6.51
CA SER A 92 5.65 15.23 -6.56
C SER A 92 6.04 14.86 -7.99
N ARG A 93 7.31 14.47 -8.16
CA ARG A 93 7.80 13.81 -9.39
C ARG A 93 7.61 12.30 -9.35
N PHE A 94 7.03 11.78 -8.26
CA PHE A 94 6.84 10.35 -8.05
C PHE A 94 5.48 9.92 -8.58
N GLU A 95 5.50 9.20 -9.69
CA GLU A 95 4.28 8.78 -10.39
C GLU A 95 3.49 7.73 -9.60
N GLN A 96 2.17 7.88 -9.57
CA GLN A 96 1.26 6.92 -8.92
C GLN A 96 1.38 5.50 -9.51
N LEU A 97 1.64 5.36 -10.81
CA LEU A 97 1.88 4.06 -11.43
C LEU A 97 3.12 3.35 -10.85
N THR A 98 4.16 4.11 -10.53
CA THR A 98 5.37 3.60 -9.88
C THR A 98 5.10 3.23 -8.43
N ALA A 99 4.33 4.06 -7.71
CA ALA A 99 3.88 3.77 -6.36
C ALA A 99 3.13 2.42 -6.30
N LEU A 100 2.12 2.23 -7.16
CA LEU A 100 1.36 1.00 -7.22
C LEU A 100 2.20 -0.21 -7.59
N ARG A 101 3.20 -0.03 -8.47
CA ARG A 101 4.13 -1.10 -8.82
C ARG A 101 4.99 -1.53 -7.64
N ILE A 102 5.44 -0.58 -6.82
CA ILE A 102 6.18 -0.87 -5.58
C ILE A 102 5.29 -1.68 -4.63
N LEU A 103 4.05 -1.24 -4.42
CA LEU A 103 3.12 -1.91 -3.50
C LEU A 103 2.73 -3.31 -3.97
N GLU A 104 2.54 -3.51 -5.28
CA GLU A 104 2.32 -4.84 -5.88
C GLU A 104 3.47 -5.79 -5.52
N LEU A 105 4.72 -5.36 -5.74
CA LEU A 105 5.90 -6.18 -5.48
C LEU A 105 6.12 -6.43 -3.99
N GLU A 106 5.84 -5.45 -3.15
CA GLU A 106 5.89 -5.57 -1.69
C GLU A 106 4.86 -6.59 -1.17
N ALA A 107 3.60 -6.47 -1.59
CA ALA A 107 2.53 -7.41 -1.21
C ALA A 107 2.86 -8.84 -1.68
N ARG A 108 3.39 -8.99 -2.91
CA ARG A 108 3.89 -10.27 -3.42
C ARG A 108 5.00 -10.86 -2.55
N TYR A 109 5.91 -10.02 -2.05
CA TYR A 109 6.98 -10.46 -1.16
C TYR A 109 6.42 -10.94 0.19
N ARG A 110 5.49 -10.19 0.76
CA ARG A 110 4.81 -10.52 2.03
C ARG A 110 3.98 -11.81 1.95
N ALA A 111 3.34 -12.09 0.82
CA ALA A 111 2.51 -13.28 0.60
C ALA A 111 3.29 -14.61 0.58
N ARG A 112 4.62 -14.58 0.44
CA ARG A 112 5.46 -15.79 0.35
C ARG A 112 5.93 -16.23 1.74
N SER A 113 7.05 -15.69 2.18
CA SER A 113 7.69 -15.94 3.48
C SER A 113 8.70 -14.82 3.70
N PRO A 114 8.23 -13.63 4.11
CA PRO A 114 9.07 -12.43 4.11
C PRO A 114 10.14 -12.53 5.19
N GLY A 115 11.40 -12.30 4.81
CA GLY A 115 12.47 -12.05 5.76
C GLY A 115 12.53 -10.56 6.08
N MET A 116 12.66 -10.20 7.36
CA MET A 116 12.76 -8.79 7.80
C MET A 116 13.85 -8.03 7.05
N ALA A 117 15.04 -8.63 6.93
CA ALA A 117 16.16 -8.01 6.21
C ALA A 117 15.85 -7.77 4.72
N GLY A 118 15.11 -8.69 4.08
CA GLY A 118 14.72 -8.54 2.67
C GLY A 118 13.68 -7.44 2.49
N LEU A 119 12.70 -7.35 3.38
CA LEU A 119 11.71 -6.26 3.39
C LEU A 119 12.40 -4.91 3.61
N PHE A 120 13.34 -4.85 4.56
CA PHE A 120 14.10 -3.63 4.86
C PHE A 120 14.85 -3.11 3.65
N ILE A 121 15.65 -3.97 3.00
CA ILE A 121 16.40 -3.57 1.81
C ILE A 121 15.45 -3.14 0.70
N TYR A 122 14.33 -3.85 0.51
CA TYR A 122 13.34 -3.49 -0.49
C TYR A 122 12.76 -2.09 -0.25
N GLN A 123 12.26 -1.82 0.96
CA GLN A 123 11.65 -0.53 1.33
C GLN A 123 12.68 0.61 1.26
N LEU A 124 13.89 0.38 1.78
CA LEU A 124 14.98 1.36 1.73
C LEU A 124 15.39 1.72 0.30
N GLU A 125 15.55 0.72 -0.57
CA GLU A 125 15.86 0.93 -1.99
C GLU A 125 14.73 1.69 -2.70
N CYS A 126 13.47 1.43 -2.36
CA CYS A 126 12.34 2.18 -2.91
C CYS A 126 12.41 3.68 -2.51
N ILE A 127 12.71 3.99 -1.25
CA ILE A 127 12.89 5.37 -0.79
C ILE A 127 14.06 6.04 -1.53
N ALA A 128 15.21 5.36 -1.59
CA ALA A 128 16.44 5.91 -2.15
C ALA A 128 16.32 6.15 -3.67
N ARG A 129 15.84 5.16 -4.43
CA ARG A 129 15.77 5.24 -5.90
C ARG A 129 14.72 6.22 -6.40
N ASN A 130 13.63 6.40 -5.65
CA ASN A 130 12.54 7.31 -6.01
C ASN A 130 12.62 8.68 -5.30
N ARG A 131 13.63 8.88 -4.45
CA ARG A 131 13.88 10.13 -3.71
C ARG A 131 12.68 10.58 -2.86
N LEU A 132 12.05 9.62 -2.17
CA LEU A 132 10.81 9.84 -1.40
C LEU A 132 11.01 10.60 -0.07
N GLY A 133 12.25 10.89 0.30
CA GLY A 133 12.60 11.53 1.58
C GLY A 133 12.86 10.51 2.69
N TYR A 134 14.04 10.62 3.32
CA TYR A 134 14.48 9.64 4.30
C TYR A 134 13.78 9.75 5.65
N THR A 135 13.52 10.97 6.15
CA THR A 135 12.95 11.16 7.50
C THR A 135 11.59 10.50 7.64
N ASP A 136 10.67 10.81 6.72
CA ASP A 136 9.33 10.23 6.74
C ASP A 136 9.34 8.77 6.29
N GLY A 137 10.15 8.42 5.29
CA GLY A 137 10.22 7.07 4.77
C GLY A 137 10.76 6.07 5.79
N LEU A 138 11.85 6.40 6.49
CA LEU A 138 12.41 5.53 7.53
C LEU A 138 11.48 5.39 8.73
N LYS A 139 10.76 6.46 9.09
CA LYS A 139 9.72 6.38 10.12
C LYS A 139 8.56 5.47 9.70
N ALA A 140 8.11 5.57 8.46
CA ALA A 140 7.06 4.69 7.94
C ALA A 140 7.53 3.22 7.87
N MET A 141 8.82 2.98 7.65
CA MET A 141 9.42 1.64 7.74
C MET A 141 9.47 1.13 9.18
N SER A 142 9.93 1.93 10.16
CA SER A 142 10.08 1.46 11.54
C SER A 142 8.75 1.02 12.16
N ASP A 143 7.64 1.60 11.72
CA ASP A 143 6.30 1.27 12.20
C ASP A 143 5.69 0.01 11.54
N ASP A 144 6.45 -0.71 10.69
CA ASP A 144 5.96 -1.93 10.04
C ASP A 144 5.73 -3.08 11.05
N PRO A 145 4.58 -3.76 10.98
CA PRO A 145 4.29 -4.89 11.87
C PRO A 145 5.22 -6.10 11.68
N LEU A 146 5.94 -6.19 10.55
CA LEU A 146 6.90 -7.27 10.32
C LEU A 146 8.25 -7.08 11.04
N TYR A 147 8.59 -5.87 11.49
CA TYR A 147 9.82 -5.64 12.25
C TYR A 147 9.66 -5.97 13.72
N SER A 148 10.64 -6.70 14.27
CA SER A 148 10.77 -6.91 15.71
C SER A 148 11.18 -5.62 16.43
N ASP A 149 11.06 -5.60 17.75
CA ASP A 149 11.39 -4.42 18.55
C ASP A 149 12.87 -4.00 18.43
N ASP A 150 13.78 -4.94 18.16
CA ASP A 150 15.21 -4.64 17.92
C ASP A 150 15.47 -3.86 16.61
N TRP A 151 14.51 -3.88 15.68
CA TRP A 151 14.60 -3.21 14.37
C TRP A 151 13.87 -1.86 14.33
N ARG A 152 13.11 -1.50 15.39
CA ARG A 152 12.40 -0.22 15.49
C ARG A 152 13.25 0.85 16.14
#